data_AF-A0A644X7X2-F1
#
_entry.id   AF-A0A644X7X2-F1
#
_cell.length_a   1.000
_cell.length_b   1.000
_cell.length_c   1.000
_cell.angle_alpha   90.00
_cell.angle_beta   90.00
_cell.angle_gamma   90.00
#
_symmetry.space_group_name_H-M   'P 1'
#
loop_
_entity.id
_entity.type
_entity.pdbx_description
1 polymer ?
#
loop_
_entity_poly.entity_id
_entity_poly.type
_entity_poly.pdbx_seq_one_letter_code
_entity_poly.pdbx_strand_id
1 'polypeptide(L)' 'MKTVIERELCNQGTTIYRLCQLIGFNRTNTYGVVRGYSRATLPMRTKIADALGVAVDDLFDSQGVALKI' A
#
# COMPACT_ATOMS: atom_id res chain seq x y z
N MET A 1 12.03 6.12 6.65
CA MET A 1 11.65 4.75 7.06
C MET A 1 10.83 4.15 5.92
N LYS A 2 11.20 2.98 5.39
CA LYS A 2 10.51 2.39 4.23
C LYS A 2 9.47 1.39 4.73
N THR A 3 8.35 1.31 4.05
CA THR A 3 7.33 0.29 4.34
C THR A 3 7.52 -0.93 3.43
N VAL A 4 6.91 -2.05 3.80
CA VAL A 4 6.83 -3.24 2.95
C VAL A 4 6.19 -2.90 1.60
N ILE A 5 5.14 -2.09 1.60
CA ILE A 5 4.48 -1.62 0.38
C ILE A 5 5.46 -0.85 -0.52
N GLU A 6 6.27 0.06 0.03
CA GLU A 6 7.28 0.78 -0.76
C GLU A 6 8.36 -0.16 -1.33
N ARG A 7 8.76 -1.18 -0.58
CA ARG A 7 9.69 -2.20 -1.08
C ARG A 7 9.08 -2.97 -2.25
N GLU A 8 7.84 -3.44 -2.13
CA GLU A 8 7.19 -4.19 -3.21
C GLU A 8 6.97 -3.34 -4.46
N LEU A 9 6.63 -2.05 -4.29
CA LEU A 9 6.56 -1.13 -5.41
C LEU A 9 7.91 -1.02 -6.15
N CYS A 10 9.03 -0.90 -5.40
CA CYS A 10 10.37 -0.90 -5.98
C CYS A 10 10.72 -2.23 -6.67
N ASN A 11 10.41 -3.37 -6.05
CA ASN A 11 10.67 -4.70 -6.61
C ASN A 11 9.95 -4.90 -7.96
N GLN A 12 8.75 -4.34 -8.08
CA GLN A 12 7.93 -4.42 -9.29
C GLN A 12 8.21 -3.28 -10.29
N GLY A 13 9.16 -2.39 -10.01
CA GLY A 13 9.48 -1.25 -10.88
C GLY A 13 8.30 -0.28 -11.08
N THR A 14 7.36 -0.23 -10.14
CA THR A 14 6.16 0.59 -10.23
C THR A 14 6.20 1.76 -9.25
N THR A 15 5.25 2.68 -9.38
CA THR A 15 5.22 3.92 -8.58
C THR A 15 3.95 4.02 -7.77
N ILE A 16 3.98 4.82 -6.71
CA ILE A 16 2.77 5.16 -5.93
C ILE A 16 1.69 5.77 -6.84
N TYR A 17 2.09 6.57 -7.82
CA TYR A 17 1.16 7.14 -8.79
C TYR A 17 0.46 6.05 -9.62
N ARG A 18 1.21 5.06 -10.12
CA ARG A 18 0.63 3.96 -10.87
C ARG A 18 -0.27 3.09 -10.00
N LEU A 19 0.14 2.80 -8.77
CA LEU A 19 -0.70 2.10 -7.78
C LEU A 19 -2.02 2.84 -7.56
N CYS A 20 -1.97 4.15 -7.35
CA CYS A 20 -3.14 5.01 -7.17
C CYS A 20 -4.13 4.89 -8.34
N GLN A 21 -3.65 4.84 -9.58
CA GLN A 21 -4.49 4.62 -10.76
C GLN A 21 -5.14 3.23 -10.78
N LEU A 22 -4.42 2.19 -10.35
CA LEU A 22 -4.92 0.81 -10.33
C LEU A 22 -6.02 0.62 -9.27
N ILE A 23 -5.85 1.18 -8.07
CA ILE A 23 -6.78 0.98 -6.96
C ILE A 23 -7.97 1.96 -6.98
N GLY A 24 -7.84 3.07 -7.72
CA GLY A 24 -8.89 4.07 -7.91
C GLY A 24 -9.16 4.96 -6.69
N PHE A 25 -8.21 5.08 -5.76
CA PHE A 25 -8.32 5.98 -4.60
C PHE A 25 -7.60 7.30 -4.85
N ASN A 26 -7.84 8.30 -3.99
CA ASN A 26 -7.18 9.59 -4.12
C ASN A 26 -5.66 9.47 -3.82
N ARG A 27 -4.88 10.37 -4.42
CA ARG A 27 -3.41 10.33 -4.36
C ARG A 27 -2.87 10.56 -2.95
N THR A 28 -3.44 11.50 -2.20
CA THR A 28 -2.98 11.87 -0.85
C THR A 28 -3.15 10.72 0.14
N ASN A 29 -4.30 10.06 0.12
CA ASN A 29 -4.56 8.89 0.95
C ASN A 29 -3.69 7.70 0.53
N THR A 30 -3.55 7.44 -0.78
CA THR A 30 -2.66 6.40 -1.28
C THR A 30 -1.23 6.63 -0.82
N TYR A 31 -0.74 7.86 -0.91
CA TYR A 31 0.58 8.24 -0.41
C TYR A 31 0.70 8.03 1.10
N GLY A 32 -0.28 8.50 1.88
CA GLY A 32 -0.30 8.34 3.34
C GLY A 32 -0.27 6.87 3.75
N VAL A 33 -1.04 6.02 3.08
CA VAL A 33 -1.09 4.58 3.34
C VAL A 33 0.22 3.91 2.98
N VAL A 34 0.73 4.15 1.77
CA VAL A 34 2.00 3.54 1.31
C VAL A 34 3.16 3.93 2.22
N ARG A 35 3.18 5.17 2.73
CA ARG A 35 4.21 5.66 3.66
C ARG A 35 3.99 5.24 5.12
N GLY A 36 2.85 4.63 5.45
CA GLY A 36 2.48 4.28 6.83
C GLY A 36 2.11 5.48 7.70
N TYR A 37 1.71 6.61 7.10
CA TYR A 37 1.21 7.80 7.80
C TYR A 37 -0.31 7.75 8.07
N SER A 38 -1.06 6.99 7.28
CA SER A 38 -2.49 6.80 7.47
C SER A 38 -2.86 5.32 7.46
N ARG A 39 -3.97 5.01 8.13
CA ARG A 39 -4.56 3.67 8.10
C ARG A 39 -5.33 3.48 6.79
N ALA A 40 -5.15 2.32 6.18
CA ALA A 40 -5.98 1.88 5.07
C ALA A 40 -7.31 1.31 5.58
N THR A 41 -8.41 1.68 4.91
CA THR A 41 -9.69 0.99 5.06
C THR A 41 -9.59 -0.43 4.52
N LEU A 42 -10.48 -1.34 4.96
CA LEU A 42 -10.49 -2.72 4.47
C LEU A 42 -10.53 -2.82 2.93
N PRO A 43 -11.41 -2.09 2.20
CA PRO A 43 -11.42 -2.14 0.74
C PRO A 43 -10.11 -1.68 0.10
N MET A 44 -9.43 -0.72 0.73
CA MET A 44 -8.15 -0.20 0.23
C MET A 44 -7.02 -1.21 0.47
N ARG A 45 -7.02 -1.92 1.61
CA ARG A 45 -6.05 -2.99 1.89
C ARG A 45 -6.15 -4.09 0.85
N THR A 46 -7.36 -4.59 0.59
CA THR A 46 -7.60 -5.65 -0.40
C THR A 46 -7.16 -5.21 -1.80
N LYS A 47 -7.54 -4.01 -2.23
CA LYS A 47 -7.13 -3.50 -3.56
C LYS A 47 -5.61 -3.32 -3.71
N ILE A 48 -4.92 -2.90 -2.65
CA ILE A 48 -3.46 -2.77 -2.68
C ILE A 48 -2.80 -4.15 -2.71
N ALA A 49 -3.28 -5.08 -1.89
CA ALA A 49 -2.84 -6.48 -1.89
C ALA A 49 -3.01 -7.12 -3.26
N ASP A 50 -4.20 -6.99 -3.86
CA ASP A 50 -4.50 -7.51 -5.21
C ASP A 50 -3.60 -6.86 -6.27
N ALA A 51 -3.41 -5.54 -6.23
CA ALA A 51 -2.58 -4.83 -7.19
C ALA A 51 -1.10 -5.20 -7.11
N LEU A 52 -0.63 -5.62 -5.93
CA LEU A 52 0.75 -6.04 -5.70
C LEU A 52 0.93 -7.56 -5.79
N GLY A 53 -0.16 -8.34 -5.82
CA GLY A 53 -0.10 -9.81 -5.78
C GLY A 53 0.44 -10.36 -4.47
N VAL A 54 0.22 -9.66 -3.35
CA VAL A 54 0.73 -10.01 -2.01
C VAL A 54 -0.42 -10.10 -1.03
N ALA A 55 -0.33 -10.97 -0.01
CA ALA A 55 -1.37 -11.07 1.00
C ALA A 55 -1.51 -9.78 1.83
N VAL A 56 -2.74 -9.47 2.27
CA VAL A 56 -3.01 -8.27 3.08
C VAL A 56 -2.16 -8.24 4.36
N ASP A 57 -2.01 -9.39 5.01
CA ASP A 57 -1.30 -9.53 6.28
C ASP A 57 0.23 -9.37 6.14
N ASP A 58 0.77 -9.53 4.93
CA ASP A 58 2.18 -9.27 4.63
C ASP A 58 2.45 -7.78 4.34
N LEU A 59 1.40 -6.99 4.12
CA LEU A 59 1.49 -5.56 3.81
C LEU A 59 1.10 -4.66 4.98
N PHE A 60 0.14 -5.09 5.80
CA PHE A 60 -0.51 -4.27 6.83
C PHE A 60 -0.48 -4.95 8.20
N ASP A 61 -0.39 -4.14 9.25
CA ASP A 61 -0.61 -4.61 10.62
C ASP A 61 -2.11 -4.76 10.94
N SER A 62 -2.40 -5.23 12.17
CA SER A 62 -3.78 -5.41 12.66
C SER A 62 -4.61 -4.12 12.66
N GLN A 63 -3.96 -2.95 12.70
CA GLN A 63 -4.61 -1.64 12.67
C GLN A 63 -4.78 -1.10 11.24
N GLY A 64 -4.17 -1.74 10.24
CA GLY A 64 -4.19 -1.29 8.84
C GLY A 64 -3.14 -0.27 8.47
N VAL A 65 -2.08 -0.16 9.27
CA VAL A 65 -0.91 0.63 8.93
C VAL A 65 0.06 -0.26 8.15
N ALA A 66 0.70 0.28 7.13
CA ALA A 66 1.70 -0.45 6.36
C ALA A 66 2.85 -0.93 7.26
N LEU A 67 3.23 -2.20 7.13
CA LEU A 67 4.36 -2.78 7.86
C LEU A 67 5.67 -2.06 7.51
N LYS A 68 6.56 -1.98 8.50
CA LYS A 68 7.81 -1.21 8.45
C LYS A 68 9.01 -2.14 8.27
N ILE A 69 10.04 -1.66 7.57
CA ILE A 69 11.32 -2.35 7.36
C ILE A 69 12.48 -1.43 7.72
#